data_AF-F2PZ31-F1
#
_entry.id   AF-F2PZ31-F1
#
_cell.length_a   1.000
_cell.length_b   1.000
_cell.length_c   1.000
_cell.angle_alpha   90.00
_cell.angle_beta   90.00
_cell.angle_gamma   90.00
#
_symmetry.space_group_name_H-M   'P 1'
#
loop_
_entity.id
_entity.type
_entity.pdbx_description
1 polymer ?
#
loop_
_entity_poly.entity_id
_entity_poly.type
_entity_poly.pdbx_seq_one_letter_code
_entity_poly.pdbx_strand_id
1 'polypeptide(L)'
;MSFSSSPPESPFYTLSYPEQGVLLATINRPGHMNSIPFQGHWDFEKLWTWFENEVLCKLLSSPGGDMGCCITKARFSLPEAKRGIYAAAGGLARLMRIVGLQIASEIAMTGRVISPEEGKAWQFVNRITKTHESLIEETLELAREISQLSPDALIVTKAGLREAWETGNVEVAVGNIRAQYDRKIYGGENLAEGLAAFREKRKPNWVKSQL
;
A
#
# COMPACT_ATOMS: atom_id res chain seq x y z
N MET A 1 6.35 -13.97 -12.48
CA MET A 1 5.24 -13.91 -13.45
C MET A 1 5.35 -12.66 -14.30
N SER A 2 5.16 -12.76 -15.62
CA SER A 2 4.93 -11.61 -16.51
C SER A 2 3.45 -11.21 -16.43
N PHE A 3 3.13 -9.93 -16.54
CA PHE A 3 1.75 -9.43 -16.57
C PHE A 3 0.98 -10.05 -17.75
N SER A 4 -0.30 -10.37 -17.55
CA SER A 4 -1.13 -11.03 -18.56
C SER A 4 -1.74 -10.07 -19.58
N SER A 5 -1.80 -8.78 -19.25
CA SER A 5 -2.29 -7.70 -20.12
C SER A 5 -1.40 -6.45 -20.03
N SER A 6 -1.54 -5.52 -20.98
CA SER A 6 -0.82 -4.24 -20.93
C SER A 6 -1.48 -3.27 -19.94
N PRO A 7 -0.70 -2.46 -19.19
CA PRO A 7 -1.26 -1.45 -18.31
C PRO A 7 -2.02 -0.37 -19.09
N PRO A 8 -3.05 0.25 -18.50
CA PRO A 8 -3.68 1.42 -19.09
C PRO A 8 -2.68 2.58 -19.19
N GLU A 9 -2.66 3.25 -20.34
CA GLU A 9 -1.81 4.41 -20.56
C GLU A 9 -2.36 5.66 -19.86
N SER A 10 -1.45 6.47 -19.31
CA SER A 10 -1.79 7.78 -18.76
C SER A 10 -0.63 8.75 -18.95
N PRO A 11 -0.90 10.02 -19.34
CA PRO A 11 0.13 11.04 -19.43
C PRO A 11 0.64 11.50 -18.06
N PHE A 12 -0.02 11.13 -16.96
CA PHE A 12 0.30 11.60 -15.61
C PHE A 12 1.20 10.65 -14.82
N TYR A 13 1.34 9.40 -15.27
CA TYR A 13 2.07 8.35 -14.58
C TYR A 13 3.09 7.71 -15.51
N THR A 14 4.32 7.56 -15.02
CA THR A 14 5.36 6.75 -15.68
C THR A 14 5.45 5.41 -14.98
N LEU A 15 5.34 4.34 -15.76
CA LEU A 15 5.37 2.98 -15.26
C LEU A 15 6.72 2.34 -15.55
N SER A 16 7.27 1.65 -14.56
CA SER A 16 8.47 0.84 -14.70
C SER A 16 8.32 -0.47 -13.94
N TYR A 17 9.04 -1.49 -14.39
CA TYR A 17 9.01 -2.84 -13.82
C TYR A 17 10.41 -3.19 -13.35
N PRO A 18 10.85 -2.62 -12.22
CA PRO A 18 12.21 -2.83 -11.74
C PRO A 18 12.47 -4.31 -11.45
N GLU A 19 11.43 -5.05 -11.04
CA GLU A 19 11.52 -6.46 -10.67
C GLU A 19 10.27 -7.25 -11.06
N GLN A 20 10.41 -8.58 -11.08
CA GLN A 20 9.32 -9.46 -11.47
C GLN A 20 8.15 -9.36 -10.48
N GLY A 21 6.96 -9.01 -10.98
CA GLY A 21 5.78 -8.81 -10.14
C GLY A 21 5.81 -7.51 -9.33
N VAL A 22 6.73 -6.57 -9.63
CA VAL A 22 6.77 -5.25 -8.99
C VAL A 22 6.51 -4.18 -10.05
N LEU A 23 5.43 -3.42 -9.86
CA LEU A 23 5.13 -2.23 -10.66
C LEU A 23 5.51 -0.98 -9.86
N LEU A 24 6.40 -0.16 -10.42
CA LEU A 24 6.67 1.18 -9.92
C LEU A 24 5.93 2.20 -10.78
N ALA A 25 4.88 2.79 -10.20
CA ALA A 25 4.12 3.88 -10.82
C ALA A 25 4.54 5.24 -10.23
N THR A 26 5.14 6.09 -11.05
CA THR A 26 5.68 7.39 -10.66
C THR A 26 4.80 8.50 -11.21
N ILE A 27 4.32 9.40 -10.34
CA ILE A 27 3.63 10.62 -10.79
C ILE A 27 4.62 11.49 -11.55
N ASN A 28 4.35 11.76 -12.82
CA ASN A 28 5.24 12.50 -13.71
C ASN A 28 4.65 13.86 -14.10
N ARG A 29 4.57 14.78 -13.13
CA ARG A 29 4.11 16.16 -13.36
C ARG A 29 5.03 17.18 -12.67
N PRO A 30 6.34 17.21 -12.99
CA PRO A 30 7.29 18.08 -12.31
C PRO A 30 6.94 19.57 -12.43
N GLY A 31 6.41 20.00 -13.59
CA GLY A 31 5.98 21.40 -13.80
C GLY A 31 4.79 21.85 -12.93
N HIS A 32 4.09 20.91 -12.27
CA HIS A 32 2.99 21.18 -11.35
C HIS A 32 3.26 20.66 -9.94
N MET A 33 4.53 20.46 -9.57
CA MET A 33 4.94 19.86 -8.29
C MET A 33 4.22 18.54 -8.00
N ASN A 34 3.99 17.72 -9.03
CA ASN A 34 3.25 16.46 -8.95
C ASN A 34 1.80 16.55 -8.45
N SER A 35 1.17 17.74 -8.52
CA SER A 35 -0.27 17.89 -8.28
C SER A 35 -1.06 17.07 -9.29
N ILE A 36 -1.94 16.18 -8.80
CA ILE A 36 -2.78 15.29 -9.63
C ILE A 36 -4.05 16.04 -10.05
N PRO A 37 -4.41 16.09 -11.34
CA PRO A 37 -5.66 16.69 -11.80
C PRO A 37 -6.82 15.70 -11.63
N PHE A 38 -8.06 16.17 -11.77
CA PHE A 38 -9.25 15.31 -11.70
C PHE A 38 -9.14 14.04 -12.56
N GLN A 39 -8.76 14.18 -13.84
CA GLN A 39 -8.57 13.03 -14.74
C GLN A 39 -7.47 12.07 -14.26
N GLY A 40 -6.41 12.60 -13.65
CA GLY A 40 -5.30 11.79 -13.13
C GLY A 40 -5.70 10.90 -11.96
N HIS A 41 -6.76 11.25 -11.21
CA HIS A 41 -7.31 10.35 -10.20
C HIS A 41 -8.00 9.14 -10.85
N TRP A 42 -8.77 9.34 -11.92
CA TRP A 42 -9.42 8.25 -12.65
C TRP A 42 -8.43 7.36 -13.40
N ASP A 43 -7.39 7.96 -13.97
CA ASP A 43 -6.32 7.21 -14.62
C ASP A 43 -5.58 6.32 -13.61
N PHE A 44 -5.32 6.84 -12.40
CA PHE A 44 -4.75 6.05 -11.32
C PHE A 44 -5.68 4.94 -10.88
N GLU A 45 -6.98 5.19 -10.74
CA GLU A 45 -7.96 4.18 -10.37
C GLU A 45 -8.01 3.02 -11.39
N LYS A 46 -7.95 3.34 -12.69
CA LYS A 46 -7.87 2.33 -13.75
C LYS A 46 -6.58 1.51 -13.66
N LEU A 47 -5.45 2.18 -13.50
CA LEU A 47 -4.15 1.54 -13.32
C LEU A 47 -4.13 0.65 -12.07
N TRP A 48 -4.72 1.13 -10.99
CA TRP A 48 -4.82 0.46 -9.70
C TRP A 48 -5.68 -0.80 -9.79
N THR A 49 -6.86 -0.69 -10.40
CA THR A 49 -7.77 -1.81 -10.66
C THR A 49 -7.13 -2.85 -11.57
N TRP A 50 -6.47 -2.41 -12.65
CA TRP A 50 -5.72 -3.29 -13.53
C TRP A 50 -4.64 -4.06 -12.76
N PHE A 51 -3.85 -3.36 -11.94
CA PHE A 51 -2.79 -4.00 -11.16
C PHE A 51 -3.34 -4.97 -10.11
N GLU A 52 -4.48 -4.70 -9.46
CA GLU A 52 -5.13 -5.65 -8.53
C GLU A 52 -5.52 -6.96 -9.19
N ASN A 53 -5.94 -6.92 -10.45
CA ASN A 53 -6.30 -8.13 -11.18
C ASN A 53 -5.07 -8.94 -11.63
N GLU A 54 -3.89 -8.32 -11.65
CA GLU A 54 -2.65 -8.93 -12.14
C GLU A 54 -1.73 -9.40 -11.00
N VAL A 55 -1.62 -8.63 -9.91
CA VAL A 55 -0.60 -8.78 -8.87
C VAL A 55 -1.13 -8.43 -7.47
N LEU A 56 -0.46 -8.97 -6.46
CA LEU A 56 -1.04 -9.27 -5.16
C LEU A 56 -0.43 -8.45 -4.01
N CYS A 57 0.70 -7.77 -4.22
CA CYS A 57 1.33 -6.91 -3.22
C CYS A 57 1.51 -5.47 -3.72
N LYS A 58 1.30 -4.49 -2.83
CA LYS A 58 1.38 -3.06 -3.13
C LYS A 58 2.32 -2.35 -2.17
N LEU A 59 3.23 -1.55 -2.73
CA LEU A 59 4.02 -0.57 -2.00
C LEU A 59 3.91 0.75 -2.75
N LEU A 60 3.50 1.81 -2.04
CA LEU A 60 3.48 3.15 -2.58
C LEU A 60 4.46 3.99 -1.77
N SER A 61 5.30 4.78 -2.45
CA SER A 61 6.13 5.80 -1.80
C SER A 61 5.32 7.03 -1.35
N SER A 62 3.99 6.92 -1.34
CA SER A 62 3.03 7.95 -0.97
C SER A 62 2.17 7.42 0.20
N PRO A 63 1.74 8.27 1.16
CA PRO A 63 1.04 7.83 2.39
C PRO A 63 -0.30 7.11 2.19
N GLY A 64 -0.76 6.94 0.95
CA GLY A 64 -1.99 6.21 0.62
C GLY A 64 -1.81 4.69 0.50
N GLY A 65 -0.59 4.17 0.58
CA GLY A 65 -0.28 2.74 0.53
C GLY A 65 -0.48 2.03 1.87
N ASP A 66 -0.42 0.70 1.84
CA ASP A 66 -0.44 -0.13 3.06
C ASP A 66 0.83 0.10 3.92
N MET A 67 1.92 0.57 3.31
CA MET A 67 3.19 0.94 3.95
C MET A 67 3.72 2.24 3.33
N GLY A 68 4.39 3.08 4.14
CA GLY A 68 4.95 4.35 3.73
C GLY A 68 6.44 4.49 4.07
N CYS A 69 7.26 4.79 3.07
CA CYS A 69 8.67 5.13 3.24
C CYS A 69 8.89 6.58 2.77
N CYS A 70 9.84 7.30 3.39
CA CYS A 70 10.15 8.67 2.98
C CYS A 70 11.62 9.04 3.17
N ILE A 71 12.04 10.16 2.60
CA ILE A 71 13.38 10.73 2.83
C ILE A 71 13.37 11.67 4.04
N THR A 72 14.54 11.89 4.65
CA THR A 72 14.73 12.85 5.78
C THR A 72 14.31 14.29 5.46
N LYS A 73 14.26 14.67 4.18
CA LYS A 73 13.81 16.00 3.72
C LYS A 73 12.30 16.08 3.43
N ALA A 74 11.56 14.98 3.54
CA ALA A 74 10.14 14.94 3.25
C ALA A 74 9.36 15.82 4.23
N ARG A 75 8.21 16.32 3.79
CA ARG A 75 7.32 17.19 4.57
C ARG A 75 5.90 16.72 4.38
N PHE A 76 5.19 16.48 5.48
CA PHE A 76 3.80 16.06 5.46
C PHE A 76 2.90 17.16 6.03
N SER A 77 1.71 17.34 5.48
CA SER A 77 0.72 18.28 6.01
C SER A 77 -0.65 17.99 5.41
N LEU A 78 -1.71 18.39 6.11
CA LEU A 78 -3.06 18.53 5.56
C LEU A 78 -3.47 20.01 5.58
N PRO A 79 -3.05 20.79 4.57
CA PRO A 79 -3.24 22.24 4.58
C PRO A 79 -4.57 22.66 3.93
N GLU A 80 -5.52 21.76 3.77
CA GLU A 80 -6.84 21.96 3.17
C GLU A 80 -7.67 22.98 3.95
N ALA A 81 -7.67 22.90 5.29
CA ALA A 81 -8.40 23.83 6.15
C ALA A 81 -7.97 25.30 5.93
N LYS A 82 -6.67 25.53 5.65
CA LYS A 82 -6.13 26.85 5.31
C LYS A 82 -6.64 27.41 3.98
N ARG A 83 -7.22 26.56 3.13
CA ARG A 83 -7.74 26.88 1.80
C ARG A 83 -9.26 26.85 1.75
N GLY A 84 -9.94 26.79 2.90
CA GLY A 84 -11.40 26.76 2.97
C GLY A 84 -12.04 25.45 2.52
N ILE A 85 -11.26 24.37 2.45
CA ILE A 85 -11.72 23.02 2.11
C ILE A 85 -11.28 22.03 3.18
N TYR A 86 -11.62 20.75 3.04
CA TYR A 86 -11.20 19.69 3.97
C TYR A 86 -10.53 18.54 3.22
N ALA A 87 -9.75 17.72 3.93
CA ALA A 87 -9.00 16.59 3.37
C ALA A 87 -9.93 15.40 3.02
N ALA A 88 -10.73 15.58 1.97
CA ALA A 88 -11.80 14.68 1.54
C ALA A 88 -11.30 13.34 0.94
N ALA A 89 -10.04 13.25 0.53
CA ALA A 89 -9.43 12.03 -0.03
C ALA A 89 -9.15 10.93 1.03
N GLY A 90 -9.86 10.95 2.15
CA GLY A 90 -9.71 10.02 3.27
C GLY A 90 -8.53 10.32 4.20
N GLY A 91 -7.89 11.50 4.09
CA GLY A 91 -6.78 11.91 4.96
C GLY A 91 -7.20 11.96 6.43
N LEU A 92 -8.38 12.54 6.71
CA LEU A 92 -8.91 12.66 8.08
C LEU A 92 -9.19 11.30 8.72
N ALA A 93 -9.86 10.40 8.01
CA ALA A 93 -10.22 9.08 8.53
C ALA A 93 -9.00 8.21 8.82
N ARG A 94 -8.01 8.20 7.91
CA ARG A 94 -6.75 7.47 8.11
C ARG A 94 -5.96 8.07 9.27
N LEU A 95 -5.81 9.39 9.30
CA LEU A 95 -5.06 10.05 10.37
C LEU A 95 -5.68 9.78 11.74
N MET A 96 -7.01 9.90 11.87
CA MET A 96 -7.73 9.58 13.11
C MET A 96 -7.45 8.17 13.63
N ARG A 97 -7.39 7.17 12.74
CA ARG A 97 -7.12 5.77 13.12
C ARG A 97 -5.65 5.51 13.45
N ILE A 98 -4.72 6.28 12.89
CA ILE A 98 -3.28 6.11 13.15
C ILE A 98 -2.87 6.82 14.44
N VAL A 99 -3.21 8.10 14.60
CA VAL A 99 -2.64 8.95 15.66
C VAL A 99 -3.63 9.36 16.76
N GLY A 100 -4.90 8.96 16.62
CA GLY A 100 -5.97 9.33 17.54
C GLY A 100 -6.43 10.78 17.39
N LEU A 101 -7.46 11.14 18.18
CA LEU A 101 -8.20 12.40 18.00
C LEU A 101 -7.35 13.64 18.20
N GLN A 102 -6.52 13.67 19.25
CA GLN A 102 -5.79 14.86 19.67
C GLN A 102 -4.76 15.27 18.61
N ILE A 103 -3.90 14.33 18.21
CA ILE A 103 -2.86 14.58 17.21
C ILE A 103 -3.49 14.79 15.82
N ALA A 104 -4.53 14.02 15.47
CA ALA A 104 -5.22 14.22 14.19
C ALA A 104 -5.87 15.61 14.10
N SER A 105 -6.49 16.08 15.19
CA SER A 105 -7.08 17.42 15.26
C SER A 105 -6.01 18.50 15.14
N GLU A 106 -4.89 18.37 15.85
CA GLU A 106 -3.76 19.29 15.74
C GLU A 106 -3.29 19.40 14.28
N ILE A 107 -3.02 18.27 13.62
CA ILE A 107 -2.52 18.25 12.24
C ILE A 107 -3.54 18.85 11.27
N ALA A 108 -4.79 18.35 11.30
CA ALA A 108 -5.81 18.71 10.32
C ALA A 108 -6.33 20.14 10.48
N MET A 109 -6.43 20.63 11.72
CA MET A 109 -6.96 21.98 11.99
C MET A 109 -5.88 23.05 11.89
N THR A 110 -4.62 22.75 12.24
CA THR A 110 -3.53 23.73 12.11
C THR A 110 -2.90 23.74 10.72
N GLY A 111 -3.05 22.64 9.95
CA GLY A 111 -2.38 22.44 8.67
C GLY A 111 -0.86 22.64 8.75
N ARG A 112 -0.25 22.34 9.90
CA ARG A 112 1.20 22.49 10.10
C ARG A 112 1.97 21.45 9.31
N VAL A 113 3.25 21.74 9.10
CA VAL A 113 4.18 20.76 8.52
C VAL A 113 4.61 19.78 9.61
N ILE A 114 4.69 18.52 9.25
CA ILE A 114 5.15 17.40 10.07
C ILE A 114 6.45 16.88 9.46
N SER A 115 7.43 16.67 10.33
CA SER A 115 8.72 16.08 9.97
C SER A 115 8.61 14.57 9.74
N PRO A 116 9.55 13.95 8.99
CA PRO A 116 9.64 12.50 8.87
C PRO A 116 9.77 11.79 10.22
N GLU A 117 10.50 12.40 11.16
CA GLU A 117 10.75 11.87 12.50
C GLU A 117 9.46 11.82 13.32
N GLU A 118 8.65 12.88 13.31
CA GLU A 118 7.32 12.88 13.90
C GLU A 118 6.42 11.83 13.22
N GLY A 119 6.45 11.75 11.89
CA GLY A 119 5.66 10.76 11.14
C GLY A 119 6.01 9.31 11.50
N LYS A 120 7.28 9.03 11.80
CA LYS A 120 7.73 7.73 12.31
C LYS A 120 7.34 7.52 13.76
N ALA A 121 7.48 8.54 14.61
CA ALA A 121 7.06 8.48 16.02
C ALA A 121 5.55 8.20 16.16
N TRP A 122 4.75 8.72 15.23
CA TRP A 122 3.30 8.52 15.17
C TRP A 122 2.85 7.41 14.22
N GLN A 123 3.78 6.59 13.72
CA GLN A 123 3.48 5.35 13.00
C GLN A 123 2.76 5.49 11.63
N PHE A 124 2.74 6.67 11.01
CA PHE A 124 2.31 6.81 9.59
C PHE A 124 3.48 6.77 8.60
N VAL A 125 4.73 6.66 9.09
CA VAL A 125 5.94 6.39 8.30
C VAL A 125 6.63 5.15 8.86
N ASN A 126 6.88 4.15 8.01
CA ASN A 126 7.58 2.91 8.37
C ASN A 126 9.10 3.09 8.34
N ARG A 127 9.66 3.61 7.25
CA ARG A 127 11.11 3.80 7.06
C ARG A 127 11.44 5.24 6.63
N ILE A 128 12.57 5.74 7.15
CA ILE A 128 13.14 7.04 6.77
C ILE A 128 14.52 6.77 6.16
N THR A 129 14.75 7.27 4.95
CA THR A 129 16.00 7.11 4.20
C THR A 129 16.65 8.47 3.93
N LYS A 130 17.92 8.50 3.51
CA LYS A 130 18.67 9.77 3.35
C LYS A 130 18.45 10.42 2.00
N THR A 131 18.40 9.63 0.93
CA THR A 131 18.32 10.10 -0.46
C THR A 131 17.18 9.43 -1.21
N HIS A 132 16.80 10.01 -2.35
CA HIS A 132 15.74 9.46 -3.19
C HIS A 132 16.09 8.07 -3.74
N GLU A 133 17.36 7.84 -4.08
CA GLU A 133 17.86 6.56 -4.56
C GLU A 133 17.73 5.49 -3.47
N SER A 134 18.18 5.80 -2.25
CA SER A 134 18.03 4.89 -1.11
C SER A 134 16.56 4.63 -0.74
N LEU A 135 15.66 5.59 -0.97
CA LEU A 135 14.22 5.39 -0.78
C LEU A 135 13.68 4.34 -1.75
N ILE A 136 14.03 4.45 -3.03
CA ILE A 136 13.60 3.50 -4.06
C ILE A 136 14.15 2.11 -3.73
N GLU A 137 15.44 2.01 -3.44
CA GLU A 137 16.09 0.73 -3.13
C GLU A 137 15.43 -0.01 -1.96
N GLU A 138 15.20 0.67 -0.84
CA GLU A 138 14.53 0.12 0.35
C GLU A 138 13.06 -0.26 0.07
N THR A 139 12.37 0.52 -0.76
CA THR A 139 11.00 0.21 -1.17
C THR A 139 10.97 -1.04 -2.06
N LEU A 140 11.94 -1.18 -2.98
CA LEU A 140 12.07 -2.36 -3.82
C LEU A 140 12.48 -3.61 -3.03
N GLU A 141 13.33 -3.45 -2.03
CA GLU A 141 13.68 -4.55 -1.12
C GLU A 141 12.45 -5.08 -0.37
N LEU A 142 11.63 -4.19 0.18
CA LEU A 142 10.34 -4.57 0.75
C LEU A 142 9.44 -5.27 -0.29
N ALA A 143 9.42 -4.76 -1.52
CA ALA A 143 8.62 -5.36 -2.59
C ALA A 143 9.07 -6.79 -2.91
N ARG A 144 10.39 -7.04 -2.90
CA ARG A 144 10.98 -8.37 -3.07
C ARG A 144 10.60 -9.32 -1.97
N GLU A 145 10.71 -8.88 -0.72
CA GLU A 145 10.37 -9.72 0.43
C GLU A 145 8.93 -10.18 0.33
N ILE A 146 8.03 -9.26 -0.04
CA ILE A 146 6.61 -9.60 -0.13
C ILE A 146 6.32 -10.43 -1.39
N SER A 147 6.95 -10.17 -2.53
CA SER A 147 6.73 -10.96 -3.76
C SER A 147 7.19 -12.42 -3.63
N GLN A 148 8.02 -12.73 -2.63
CA GLN A 148 8.43 -14.11 -2.29
C GLN A 148 7.41 -14.86 -1.43
N LEU A 149 6.37 -14.21 -0.92
CA LEU A 149 5.34 -14.84 -0.09
C LEU A 149 4.24 -15.49 -0.92
N SER A 150 3.46 -16.37 -0.28
CA SER A 150 2.33 -17.01 -0.93
C SER A 150 1.31 -15.95 -1.39
N PRO A 151 0.90 -15.98 -2.67
CA PRO A 151 -0.09 -15.06 -3.17
C PRO A 151 -1.43 -15.22 -2.42
N ASP A 152 -1.94 -16.44 -2.24
CA ASP A 152 -3.20 -16.63 -1.50
C ASP A 152 -3.14 -16.06 -0.08
N ALA A 153 -2.04 -16.33 0.65
CA ALA A 153 -1.87 -15.84 2.01
C ALA A 153 -1.80 -14.31 2.08
N LEU A 154 -1.17 -13.65 1.10
CA LEU A 154 -1.08 -12.20 1.04
C LEU A 154 -2.43 -11.52 0.80
N ILE A 155 -3.28 -12.06 -0.09
CA ILE A 155 -4.65 -11.55 -0.30
C ILE A 155 -5.40 -11.57 1.02
N VAL A 156 -5.39 -12.73 1.71
CA VAL A 156 -6.16 -12.92 2.94
C VAL A 156 -5.59 -12.08 4.08
N THR A 157 -4.26 -11.98 4.19
CA THR A 157 -3.59 -11.14 5.19
C THR A 157 -3.97 -9.67 4.99
N LYS A 158 -3.91 -9.18 3.75
CA LYS A 158 -4.29 -7.80 3.44
C LYS A 158 -5.78 -7.54 3.67
N ALA A 159 -6.65 -8.46 3.25
CA ALA A 159 -8.08 -8.37 3.51
C ALA A 159 -8.37 -8.33 5.01
N GLY A 160 -7.69 -9.19 5.80
CA GLY A 160 -7.85 -9.22 7.25
C GLY A 160 -7.37 -7.96 7.97
N LEU A 161 -6.26 -7.37 7.52
CA LEU A 161 -5.80 -6.07 8.04
C LEU A 161 -6.83 -4.96 7.75
N ARG A 162 -7.42 -4.94 6.56
CA ARG A 162 -8.46 -3.96 6.19
C ARG A 162 -9.76 -4.17 6.97
N GLU A 163 -10.19 -5.41 7.11
CA GLU A 163 -11.37 -5.75 7.89
C GLU A 163 -11.20 -5.34 9.36
N ALA A 164 -10.05 -5.62 9.96
CA ALA A 164 -9.74 -5.17 11.33
C ALA A 164 -9.65 -3.64 11.45
N TRP A 165 -9.25 -2.95 10.36
CA TRP A 165 -9.20 -1.50 10.31
C TRP A 165 -10.60 -0.86 10.20
N GLU A 166 -11.53 -1.53 9.54
CA GLU A 166 -12.91 -1.06 9.32
C GLU A 166 -13.87 -1.47 10.44
N THR A 167 -13.66 -2.66 11.00
CA THR A 167 -14.51 -3.28 12.01
C THR A 167 -13.83 -3.23 13.38
N GLY A 168 -14.34 -2.38 14.26
CA GLY A 168 -13.78 -2.19 15.61
C GLY A 168 -13.92 -3.40 16.55
N ASN A 169 -14.81 -4.36 16.24
CA ASN A 169 -14.95 -5.59 17.00
C ASN A 169 -14.07 -6.71 16.39
N VAL A 170 -13.09 -7.16 17.17
CA VAL A 170 -12.11 -8.18 16.74
C VAL A 170 -12.77 -9.51 16.37
N GLU A 171 -13.76 -9.98 17.13
CA GLU A 171 -14.43 -11.26 16.86
C GLU A 171 -15.21 -11.21 15.54
N VAL A 172 -15.90 -10.10 15.27
CA VAL A 172 -16.62 -9.89 14.02
C VAL A 172 -15.63 -9.82 12.85
N ALA A 173 -14.55 -9.06 12.98
CA ALA A 173 -13.53 -8.93 11.94
C ALA A 173 -12.91 -10.29 11.59
N VAL A 174 -12.55 -11.10 12.59
CA VAL A 174 -12.03 -12.46 12.40
C VAL A 174 -13.09 -13.37 11.78
N GLY A 175 -14.34 -13.30 12.26
CA GLY A 175 -15.46 -14.09 11.74
C GLY A 175 -15.72 -13.85 10.26
N ASN A 176 -15.70 -12.59 9.82
CA ASN A 176 -15.91 -12.19 8.42
C ASN A 176 -14.83 -12.78 7.50
N ILE A 177 -13.55 -12.63 7.88
CA ILE A 177 -12.43 -13.17 7.10
C ILE A 177 -12.47 -14.69 7.03
N ARG A 178 -12.74 -15.36 8.15
CA ARG A 178 -12.86 -16.83 8.19
C ARG A 178 -13.98 -17.32 7.27
N ALA A 179 -15.16 -16.72 7.38
CA ALA A 179 -16.31 -17.09 6.57
C ALA A 179 -16.04 -16.90 5.06
N GLN A 180 -15.29 -15.86 4.69
CA GLN A 180 -15.00 -15.54 3.29
C GLN A 180 -13.87 -16.39 2.69
N TYR A 181 -12.79 -16.65 3.46
CA TYR A 181 -11.54 -17.16 2.90
C TYR A 181 -11.10 -18.54 3.40
N ASP A 182 -11.50 -19.00 4.59
CA ASP A 182 -10.94 -20.23 5.20
C ASP A 182 -11.07 -21.44 4.26
N ARG A 183 -12.28 -21.68 3.72
CA ARG A 183 -12.50 -22.83 2.84
C ARG A 183 -11.61 -22.80 1.60
N LYS A 184 -11.36 -21.61 1.05
CA LYS A 184 -10.54 -21.45 -0.16
C LYS A 184 -9.05 -21.59 0.15
N ILE A 185 -8.57 -20.98 1.24
CA ILE A 185 -7.14 -21.03 1.60
C ILE A 185 -6.72 -22.42 2.09
N TYR A 186 -7.56 -23.10 2.89
CA TYR A 186 -7.25 -24.45 3.39
C TYR A 186 -7.38 -25.55 2.34
N GLY A 187 -8.09 -25.27 1.23
CA GLY A 187 -8.16 -26.16 0.06
C GLY A 187 -7.17 -25.81 -1.06
N GLY A 188 -6.38 -24.75 -0.92
CA GLY A 188 -5.54 -24.22 -1.99
C GLY A 188 -4.22 -24.96 -2.18
N GLU A 189 -3.74 -25.00 -3.42
CA GLU A 189 -2.46 -25.63 -3.81
C GLU A 189 -1.26 -24.97 -3.11
N ASN A 190 -1.30 -23.65 -2.94
CA ASN A 190 -0.23 -22.93 -2.25
C ASN A 190 -0.11 -23.33 -0.77
N LEU A 191 -1.19 -23.71 -0.08
CA LEU A 191 -1.06 -24.21 1.29
C LEU A 191 -0.28 -25.53 1.32
N ALA A 192 -0.65 -26.46 0.44
CA ALA A 192 0.02 -27.76 0.35
C ALA A 192 1.52 -27.60 0.04
N GLU A 193 1.84 -26.75 -0.94
CA GLU A 193 3.23 -26.42 -1.30
C GLU A 193 3.99 -25.74 -0.16
N GLY A 194 3.37 -24.77 0.53
CA GLY A 194 3.99 -24.09 1.66
C GLY A 194 4.35 -25.04 2.80
N LEU A 195 3.44 -25.95 3.14
CA LEU A 195 3.67 -26.97 4.17
C LEU A 195 4.73 -28.00 3.73
N ALA A 196 4.76 -28.38 2.45
CA ALA A 196 5.77 -29.29 1.91
C ALA A 196 7.16 -28.64 1.90
N ALA A 197 7.27 -27.42 1.36
CA ALA A 197 8.52 -26.67 1.30
C ALA A 197 9.12 -26.41 2.69
N PHE A 198 8.27 -26.09 3.68
CA PHE A 198 8.69 -25.92 5.07
C PHE A 198 9.26 -27.22 5.67
N ARG A 199 8.59 -28.36 5.44
CA ARG A 199 9.03 -29.68 5.90
C ARG A 199 10.34 -30.11 5.24
N GLU A 200 10.49 -29.82 3.96
CA GLU A 200 11.64 -30.17 3.13
C GLU A 200 12.79 -29.14 3.22
N LYS A 201 12.61 -28.04 3.97
CA LYS A 201 13.57 -26.93 4.11
C LYS A 201 14.05 -26.36 2.77
N ARG A 202 13.16 -26.31 1.78
CA ARG A 202 13.42 -25.71 0.46
C ARG A 202 12.60 -24.44 0.28
N LYS A 203 12.93 -23.68 -0.77
CA LYS A 203 12.09 -22.54 -1.16
C LYS A 203 10.77 -23.05 -1.77
N PRO A 204 9.63 -22.43 -1.43
CA PRO A 204 8.34 -22.77 -2.02
C PRO A 204 8.24 -22.26 -3.46
N ASN A 205 7.57 -23.02 -4.31
CA ASN A 205 7.24 -22.69 -5.68
C ASN A 205 5.76 -22.30 -5.76
N TRP A 206 5.46 -21.03 -5.47
CA TRP A 206 4.08 -20.56 -5.46
C TRP A 206 3.43 -20.55 -6.85
N VAL A 207 2.17 -20.97 -6.90
CA VAL A 207 1.32 -20.88 -8.09
C VAL A 207 0.42 -19.65 -8.02
N LYS A 208 -0.13 -19.23 -9.16
CA LYS A 208 -1.04 -18.07 -9.22
C LYS A 208 -2.25 -18.31 -8.29
N SER A 209 -2.65 -17.28 -7.56
CA SER A 209 -3.80 -17.34 -6.65
C SER A 209 -5.09 -17.71 -7.37
N GLN A 210 -5.94 -18.49 -6.69
CA GLN A 210 -7.27 -18.90 -7.14
C GLN A 210 -8.40 -18.31 -6.26
N LEU A 211 -8.06 -17.40 -5.34
CA LEU A 211 -9.01 -16.77 -4.42
C LEU A 211 -10.00 -15.81 -5.08
#